data_AF-A0A3A8KDM4-F1
#
_entry.id   AF-A0A3A8KDM4-F1
#
_cell.length_a   1.000
_cell.length_b   1.000
_cell.length_c   1.000
_cell.angle_alpha   90.00
_cell.angle_beta   90.00
_cell.angle_gamma   90.00
#
_symmetry.space_group_name_H-M   'P 1'
#
loop_
_entity.id
_entity.type
_entity.pdbx_description
1 polymer ?
#
loop_
_entity_poly.entity_id
_entity_poly.type
_entity_poly.pdbx_seq_one_letter_code
_entity_poly.pdbx_strand_id
1 'polypeptide(L)'
;MIQGSTLCSICGQVIEADAPAVGLPAFVWNEADVLLPFNDASMHRMCFEAHPLREQVEATIEELDRKTGPGRRKCAVCGSEVLDPDDYLMVPRLTADVASPAHRFNYTHLHR
;
A
#
# COMPACT_ATOMS: atom_id res chain seq x y z
N MET A 1 6.52 13.33 2.29
CA MET A 1 5.66 14.51 2.10
C MET A 1 6.47 15.75 2.42
N ILE A 2 6.46 16.76 1.54
CA ILE A 2 6.99 18.09 1.83
C ILE A 2 5.80 19.03 2.03
N GLN A 3 5.60 19.43 3.27
CA GLN A 3 4.50 20.29 3.70
C GLN A 3 4.60 21.69 3.05
N GLY A 4 3.47 22.25 2.61
CA GLY A 4 3.42 23.55 1.89
C GLY A 4 3.74 23.47 0.39
N SER A 5 4.04 22.29 -0.15
CA SER A 5 4.32 22.11 -1.59
C SER A 5 3.77 20.81 -2.20
N THR A 6 3.38 19.84 -1.36
CA THR A 6 2.79 18.58 -1.82
C THR A 6 1.32 18.78 -2.18
N LEU A 7 0.89 18.32 -3.35
CA LEU A 7 -0.51 18.32 -3.74
C LEU A 7 -1.25 17.13 -3.11
N CYS A 8 -2.49 17.35 -2.69
CA CYS A 8 -3.40 16.30 -2.26
C CYS A 8 -3.82 15.46 -3.46
N SER A 9 -3.63 14.14 -3.39
CA SER A 9 -3.97 13.23 -4.50
C SER A 9 -5.48 13.12 -4.77
N ILE A 10 -6.34 13.58 -3.86
CA ILE A 10 -7.80 13.52 -3.99
C ILE A 10 -8.37 14.81 -4.60
N CYS A 11 -8.04 15.98 -4.03
CA CYS A 11 -8.64 17.26 -4.45
C CYS A 11 -7.72 18.12 -5.34
N GLY A 12 -6.45 17.73 -5.51
CA GLY A 12 -5.46 18.45 -6.31
C GLY A 12 -4.94 19.75 -5.71
N GLN A 13 -5.40 20.15 -4.51
CA GLN A 13 -4.94 21.36 -3.82
C GLN A 13 -3.67 21.10 -3.00
N VAL A 14 -2.88 22.15 -2.76
CA VAL A 14 -1.69 22.07 -1.90
C VAL A 14 -2.09 21.67 -0.48
N ILE A 15 -1.29 20.79 0.13
CA ILE A 15 -1.35 20.48 1.56
C ILE A 15 -0.51 21.54 2.28
N GLU A 16 -1.20 22.51 2.88
CA GLU A 16 -0.58 23.57 3.68
C GLU A 16 0.25 22.99 4.84
N ALA A 17 1.26 23.74 5.29
CA ALA A 17 2.26 23.20 6.20
C ALA A 17 1.72 22.81 7.58
N ASP A 18 0.65 23.46 8.02
CA ASP A 18 -0.04 23.22 9.29
C ASP A 18 -1.31 22.37 9.14
N ALA A 19 -1.67 21.99 7.91
CA ALA A 19 -2.87 21.19 7.65
C ALA A 19 -2.66 19.71 8.02
N PRO A 20 -3.60 19.06 8.72
CA PRO A 20 -3.56 17.62 8.96
C PRO A 20 -3.55 16.82 7.65
N ALA A 21 -2.59 15.91 7.53
CA ALA A 21 -2.39 15.13 6.33
C ALA A 21 -2.18 13.64 6.65
N VAL A 22 -2.42 12.81 5.64
CA VAL A 22 -2.15 11.37 5.65
C VAL A 22 -1.22 11.06 4.49
N GLY A 23 -0.20 10.26 4.76
CA GLY A 23 0.65 9.65 3.74
C GLY A 23 0.42 8.15 3.74
N LEU A 24 0.26 7.56 2.57
CA LEU A 24 0.11 6.12 2.39
C LEU A 24 1.34 5.57 1.67
N PRO A 25 1.80 4.35 2.00
CA PRO A 25 2.92 3.72 1.32
C PRO A 25 2.55 3.34 -0.13
N ALA A 26 3.50 2.80 -0.87
CA ALA A 26 3.16 2.02 -2.06
C ALA A 26 2.52 0.68 -1.63
N PHE A 27 1.33 0.38 -2.14
CA PHE A 27 0.57 -0.85 -1.87
C PHE A 27 -0.15 -1.43 -3.10
N VAL A 28 -0.21 -0.73 -4.24
CA VAL A 28 -0.77 -1.22 -5.49
C VAL A 28 0.14 -0.88 -6.67
N TRP A 29 0.35 -1.85 -7.56
CA TRP A 29 1.19 -1.70 -8.76
C TRP A 29 0.41 -1.86 -10.07
N ASN A 30 -0.86 -2.23 -10.00
CA ASN A 30 -1.72 -2.35 -11.16
C ASN A 30 -2.35 -0.99 -11.49
N GLU A 31 -2.05 -0.45 -12.68
CA GLU A 31 -2.59 0.84 -13.14
C GLU A 31 -4.11 0.83 -13.31
N ALA A 32 -4.72 -0.35 -13.51
CA ALA A 32 -6.17 -0.50 -13.62
C ALA A 32 -6.89 -0.60 -12.26
N ASP A 33 -6.15 -0.60 -11.15
CA ASP A 33 -6.75 -0.72 -9.82
C ASP A 33 -7.37 0.60 -9.37
N VAL A 34 -8.60 0.53 -8.84
CA VAL A 34 -9.34 1.70 -8.36
C VAL A 34 -8.64 2.42 -7.19
N LEU A 35 -7.75 1.72 -6.46
CA LEU A 35 -7.01 2.28 -5.35
C LEU A 35 -5.69 2.94 -5.77
N LEU A 36 -5.32 2.91 -7.04
CA LEU A 36 -4.08 3.56 -7.55
C LEU A 36 -3.93 5.04 -7.13
N PRO A 37 -4.97 5.89 -7.08
CA PRO A 37 -4.83 7.29 -6.64
C PRO A 37 -4.34 7.48 -5.19
N PHE A 38 -4.38 6.41 -4.38
CA PHE A 38 -3.91 6.39 -3.00
C PHE A 38 -2.51 5.80 -2.85
N ASN A 39 -1.97 5.18 -3.91
CA ASN A 39 -0.70 4.48 -3.89
C ASN A 39 0.48 5.47 -3.83
N ASP A 40 1.35 5.32 -2.82
CA ASP A 40 2.49 6.21 -2.57
C ASP A 40 2.09 7.71 -2.59
N ALA A 41 0.94 7.99 -1.99
CA ALA A 41 0.28 9.27 -2.12
C ALA A 41 0.15 9.99 -0.77
N SER A 42 0.08 11.32 -0.86
CA SER A 42 -0.19 12.22 0.26
C SER A 42 -1.49 12.98 0.00
N MET A 43 -2.29 13.17 1.05
CA MET A 43 -3.61 13.80 0.95
C MET A 43 -4.00 14.49 2.25
N HIS A 44 -4.90 15.47 2.17
CA HIS A 44 -5.51 16.05 3.37
C HIS A 44 -6.24 14.95 4.15
N ARG A 45 -6.12 14.98 5.48
CA ARG A 45 -6.82 14.03 6.35
C ARG A 45 -8.33 14.02 6.12
N MET A 46 -8.94 15.19 5.99
CA MET A 46 -10.37 15.32 5.73
C MET A 46 -10.79 14.71 4.38
N CYS A 47 -9.98 14.90 3.33
CA CYS A 47 -10.26 14.30 2.02
C CYS A 47 -10.23 12.78 2.09
N PHE A 48 -9.26 12.20 2.81
CA PHE A 48 -9.18 10.76 3.01
C PHE A 48 -10.35 10.23 3.84
N GLU A 49 -10.64 10.88 4.97
CA GLU A 49 -11.70 10.47 5.89
C GLU A 49 -13.09 10.49 5.25
N ALA A 50 -13.34 11.41 4.31
CA ALA A 50 -14.58 11.54 3.56
C ALA A 50 -14.65 10.69 2.28
N HIS A 51 -13.56 10.03 1.86
CA HIS A 51 -13.53 9.35 0.58
C HIS A 51 -14.30 8.01 0.61
N PRO A 52 -15.15 7.70 -0.39
CA PRO A 52 -15.94 6.46 -0.41
C PRO A 52 -15.13 5.16 -0.37
N LEU A 53 -13.87 5.20 -0.84
CA LEU A 53 -12.97 4.04 -0.86
C LEU A 53 -12.09 3.91 0.39
N ARG A 54 -12.25 4.77 1.41
CA ARG A 54 -11.39 4.80 2.60
C ARG A 54 -11.23 3.42 3.24
N GLU A 55 -12.33 2.73 3.49
CA GLU A 55 -12.32 1.42 4.16
C GLU A 55 -11.56 0.36 3.35
N GLN A 56 -11.64 0.41 2.00
CA GLN A 56 -10.91 -0.50 1.14
C GLN A 56 -9.40 -0.22 1.15
N VAL A 57 -9.02 1.06 1.20
CA VAL A 57 -7.62 1.47 1.37
C VAL A 57 -7.10 0.99 2.71
N GLU A 58 -7.79 1.26 3.80
CA GLU A 58 -7.40 0.86 5.16
C GLU A 58 -7.24 -0.67 5.26
N ALA A 59 -8.19 -1.45 4.74
CA ALA A 59 -8.10 -2.90 4.72
C ALA A 59 -6.90 -3.41 3.88
N THR A 60 -6.59 -2.74 2.77
CA THR A 60 -5.46 -3.11 1.91
C THR A 60 -4.11 -2.79 2.56
N ILE A 61 -4.02 -1.66 3.27
CA ILE A 61 -2.83 -1.31 4.08
C ILE A 61 -2.66 -2.30 5.23
N GLU A 62 -3.74 -2.66 5.92
CA GLU A 62 -3.67 -3.66 6.99
C GLU A 62 -3.16 -5.01 6.46
N GLU A 63 -3.63 -5.44 5.27
CA GLU A 63 -3.11 -6.64 4.62
C GLU A 63 -1.60 -6.54 4.33
N LEU A 64 -1.17 -5.41 3.76
CA LEU A 64 0.25 -5.14 3.47
C LEU A 64 1.08 -5.23 4.75
N ASP A 65 0.68 -4.55 5.83
CA ASP A 65 1.41 -4.53 7.11
C ASP A 65 1.48 -5.93 7.74
N ARG A 66 0.42 -6.73 7.62
CA ARG A 66 0.38 -8.13 8.08
C ARG A 66 1.31 -9.06 7.32
N LYS A 67 1.69 -8.74 6.10
CA LYS A 67 2.56 -9.59 5.28
C LYS A 67 4.00 -9.08 5.24
N THR A 68 4.18 -7.76 5.20
CA THR A 68 5.48 -7.15 4.89
C THR A 68 6.23 -6.57 6.09
N GLY A 69 5.58 -6.45 7.25
CA GLY A 69 6.20 -5.90 8.46
C GLY A 69 7.41 -6.70 8.98
N PRO A 70 8.19 -6.14 9.92
CA PRO A 70 9.32 -6.84 10.53
C PRO A 70 8.90 -8.21 11.10
N GLY A 71 9.67 -9.27 10.83
CA GLY A 71 9.35 -10.64 11.25
C GLY A 71 8.26 -11.34 10.43
N ARG A 72 7.66 -10.68 9.43
CA ARG A 72 6.52 -11.21 8.64
C ARG A 72 6.88 -11.62 7.22
N ARG A 73 8.03 -11.17 6.71
CA ARG A 73 8.53 -11.45 5.35
C ARG A 73 9.02 -12.89 5.22
N LYS A 74 8.12 -13.87 5.27
CA LYS A 74 8.45 -15.30 5.17
C LYS A 74 8.39 -15.76 3.72
N CYS A 75 9.44 -16.43 3.25
CA CYS A 75 9.47 -17.02 1.93
C CYS A 75 8.36 -18.07 1.80
N ALA A 76 7.51 -17.95 0.79
CA ALA A 76 6.39 -18.88 0.57
C ALA A 76 6.82 -20.30 0.15
N VAL A 77 8.09 -20.50 -0.19
CA VAL A 77 8.64 -21.81 -0.57
C VAL A 77 9.31 -22.51 0.62
N CYS A 78 10.29 -21.87 1.28
CA CYS A 78 11.04 -22.50 2.36
C CYS A 78 10.53 -22.15 3.77
N GLY A 79 9.70 -21.11 3.93
CA GLY A 79 9.13 -20.68 5.21
C GLY A 79 10.06 -19.84 6.09
N SER A 80 11.35 -19.72 5.74
CA SER A 80 12.32 -18.86 6.44
C SER A 80 12.04 -17.38 6.18
N GLU A 81 12.41 -16.52 7.14
CA GLU A 81 12.33 -15.07 6.96
C GLU A 81 13.35 -14.60 5.92
N VAL A 82 12.92 -13.74 5.01
CA VAL A 82 13.76 -13.06 4.02
C VAL A 82 14.33 -11.80 4.67
N LEU A 83 15.64 -11.81 4.90
CA LEU A 83 16.36 -10.73 5.59
C LEU A 83 17.22 -9.90 4.64
N ASP A 84 17.81 -10.54 3.63
CA ASP A 84 18.71 -9.92 2.67
C ASP A 84 17.91 -9.33 1.49
N PRO A 85 17.97 -8.01 1.24
CA PRO A 85 17.28 -7.38 0.11
C PRO A 85 17.79 -7.83 -1.26
N ASP A 86 19.03 -8.34 -1.37
CA ASP A 86 19.56 -8.85 -2.66
C ASP A 86 19.03 -10.27 -2.98
N ASP A 87 18.62 -11.01 -1.95
CA ASP A 87 17.98 -12.33 -2.01
C ASP A 87 16.45 -12.23 -1.81
N TYR A 88 15.83 -11.19 -2.36
CA TYR A 88 14.43 -10.89 -2.09
C TYR A 88 13.64 -10.55 -3.36
N LEU A 89 12.56 -11.30 -3.55
CA LEU A 89 11.49 -10.97 -4.49
C LEU A 89 10.16 -10.83 -3.74
N MET A 90 9.43 -9.76 -4.01
CA MET A 90 8.06 -9.55 -3.52
C MET A 90 7.08 -9.57 -4.68
N VAL A 91 6.06 -10.41 -4.57
CA VAL A 91 4.90 -10.39 -5.46
C VAL A 91 3.99 -9.27 -4.97
N PRO A 92 3.68 -8.24 -5.78
CA PRO A 92 2.81 -7.15 -5.37
C PRO A 92 1.37 -7.64 -5.16
N ARG A 93 0.46 -6.72 -4.82
CA ARG A 93 -0.97 -7.02 -4.86
C ARG A 93 -1.38 -7.39 -6.28
N LEU A 94 -1.89 -8.61 -6.47
CA LEU A 94 -2.33 -9.14 -7.75
C LEU A 94 -3.81 -8.86 -8.03
N THR A 95 -4.66 -8.97 -7.01
CA THR A 95 -6.11 -8.79 -7.15
C THR A 95 -6.78 -8.40 -5.84
N ALA A 96 -7.88 -7.65 -5.94
CA ALA A 96 -8.81 -7.37 -4.85
C ALA A 96 -9.84 -8.49 -4.62
N ASP A 97 -10.04 -9.35 -5.63
CA ASP A 97 -11.06 -10.40 -5.60
C ASP A 97 -10.61 -11.56 -4.71
N VAL A 98 -11.17 -11.64 -3.50
CA VAL A 98 -10.90 -12.70 -2.52
C VAL A 98 -11.29 -14.10 -3.01
N ALA A 99 -12.19 -14.22 -4.00
CA ALA A 99 -12.58 -15.50 -4.58
C ALA A 99 -11.56 -15.98 -5.64
N SER A 100 -10.72 -15.08 -6.15
CA SER A 100 -9.68 -15.42 -7.11
C SER A 100 -8.57 -16.23 -6.43
N PRO A 101 -8.13 -17.38 -6.99
CA PRO A 101 -6.99 -18.12 -6.48
C PRO A 101 -5.69 -17.30 -6.43
N ALA A 102 -5.59 -16.23 -7.22
CA ALA A 102 -4.44 -15.33 -7.21
C ALA A 102 -4.36 -14.49 -5.92
N HIS A 103 -5.49 -14.23 -5.26
CA HIS A 103 -5.56 -13.39 -4.06
C HIS A 103 -4.63 -13.87 -2.94
N ARG A 104 -4.49 -15.21 -2.78
CA ARG A 104 -3.60 -15.79 -1.77
C ARG A 104 -2.13 -15.39 -1.94
N PHE A 105 -1.74 -14.95 -3.15
CA PHE A 105 -0.38 -14.58 -3.48
C PHE A 105 -0.10 -13.07 -3.35
N ASN A 106 -1.09 -12.24 -3.02
CA ASN A 106 -0.88 -10.82 -2.74
C ASN A 106 0.23 -10.64 -1.68
N TYR A 107 1.22 -9.80 -1.97
CA TYR A 107 2.34 -9.49 -1.07
C TYR A 107 3.16 -10.71 -0.64
N THR A 108 3.31 -11.70 -1.52
CA THR A 108 4.11 -12.90 -1.22
C THR A 108 5.59 -12.59 -1.28
N HIS A 109 6.35 -13.13 -0.33
CA HIS A 109 7.80 -12.99 -0.27
C HIS A 109 8.47 -14.28 -0.75
N LEU A 110 9.59 -14.15 -1.45
CA LEU A 110 10.38 -15.24 -1.98
C LEU A 110 11.87 -14.91 -1.82
N HIS A 111 12.67 -15.93 -1.47
CA HIS A 111 14.11 -15.91 -1.74
C HIS A 111 14.34 -16.08 -3.24
N ARG A 112 15.45 -15.55 -3.76
CA ARG A 112 15.81 -15.56 -5.18
C ARG A 112 16.65 -16.79 -5.56
#